data_AF-A0A9P5R0X5-F1
#
_entry.id   AF-A0A9P5R0X5-F1
#
_cell.length_a   1.000
_cell.length_b   1.000
_cell.length_c   1.000
_cell.angle_alpha   90.00
_cell.angle_beta   90.00
_cell.angle_gamma   90.00
#
_symmetry.space_group_name_H-M   'P 1'
#
loop_
_entity.id
_entity.type
_entity.pdbx_description
1 polymer ?
#
loop_
_entity_poly.entity_id
_entity_poly.type
_entity_poly.pdbx_seq_one_letter_code
_entity_poly.pdbx_strand_id
1 'polypeptide(L)'
;MVPDSPLTEAEKLLIDAYTSILNDPFEDKYEDRWEDEPFDKAVDDFKVRAQEIGFTDPFELLSRYKVPSYEAIRTQLKKGPAPCFRPGWESPLLGVRFDIGSILAKCEHVSGPEFDSKYRVVIMDFWASWCDPCVQAGPDMSDLADEFAGRIAVVGINNESIFGATKDPDIELLQNFLNENKDGFRYTNFIDNAEGHAKESAPQDNFRPTLEQALEAVEAASAREE
;
A
#
# COMPACT_ATOMS: atom_id res chain seq x y z
N MET A 1 -8.71 -10.65 -10.67
CA MET A 1 -9.78 -11.65 -10.58
C MET A 1 -10.61 -11.43 -9.32
N VAL A 2 -11.77 -10.78 -9.48
CA VAL A 2 -12.91 -10.96 -8.57
C VAL A 2 -13.28 -12.42 -8.65
N PRO A 3 -13.48 -13.14 -7.53
CA PRO A 3 -14.11 -14.45 -7.65
C PRO A 3 -15.43 -14.25 -8.40
N ASP A 4 -15.64 -15.00 -9.49
CA ASP A 4 -16.75 -14.87 -10.46
C ASP A 4 -18.17 -15.01 -9.85
N SER A 5 -18.28 -15.14 -8.53
CA SER A 5 -19.53 -15.21 -7.77
C SER A 5 -19.32 -14.68 -6.35
N PRO A 6 -20.34 -14.05 -5.75
CA PRO A 6 -20.27 -13.62 -4.35
C PRO A 6 -19.99 -14.82 -3.44
N LEU A 7 -19.17 -14.59 -2.41
CA LEU A 7 -18.82 -15.63 -1.44
C LEU A 7 -20.08 -16.17 -0.76
N THR A 8 -20.18 -17.50 -0.69
CA THR A 8 -21.15 -18.22 0.13
C THR A 8 -20.90 -17.93 1.60
N GLU A 9 -21.91 -18.14 2.45
CA GLU A 9 -21.76 -17.99 3.91
C GLU A 9 -20.68 -18.92 4.47
N ALA A 10 -20.54 -20.14 3.93
CA ALA A 10 -19.48 -21.06 4.33
C ALA A 10 -18.08 -20.52 3.98
N GLU A 11 -17.90 -19.95 2.78
CA GLU A 11 -16.63 -19.33 2.38
C GLU A 11 -16.29 -18.11 3.24
N LYS A 12 -17.28 -17.27 3.58
CA LYS A 12 -17.08 -16.14 4.50
C LYS A 12 -16.62 -16.61 5.88
N LEU A 13 -17.26 -17.64 6.43
CA LEU A 13 -16.88 -18.24 7.71
C LEU A 13 -15.49 -18.86 7.68
N LEU A 14 -15.08 -19.45 6.55
CA LEU A 14 -13.74 -20.02 6.40
C LEU A 14 -12.67 -18.92 6.33
N ILE A 15 -12.95 -17.83 5.60
CA ILE A 15 -12.07 -16.66 5.54
C ILE A 15 -11.94 -16.02 6.93
N ASP A 16 -13.04 -15.84 7.65
CA ASP A 16 -13.03 -15.31 9.02
C ASP A 16 -12.23 -16.20 9.98
N ALA A 17 -12.40 -17.53 9.88
CA ALA A 17 -11.60 -18.49 10.64
C ALA A 17 -10.11 -18.43 10.27
N TYR A 18 -9.78 -18.26 8.99
CA TYR A 18 -8.39 -18.11 8.55
C TYR A 18 -7.79 -16.84 9.15
N THR A 19 -8.50 -15.72 9.04
CA THR A 19 -8.04 -14.42 9.54
C THR A 19 -7.81 -14.48 11.06
N SER A 20 -8.82 -14.89 11.81
CA SER A 20 -8.77 -14.89 13.28
C SER A 20 -7.83 -15.94 13.90
N ILE A 21 -7.61 -17.09 13.25
CA ILE A 21 -6.81 -18.19 13.80
C ILE A 21 -5.37 -18.17 13.26
N LEU A 22 -5.19 -17.89 11.97
CA LEU A 22 -3.89 -18.02 11.29
C LEU A 22 -3.25 -16.71 10.83
N ASN A 23 -4.03 -15.63 10.65
CA ASN A 23 -3.48 -14.33 10.24
C ASN A 23 -3.24 -13.43 11.46
N ASP A 24 -4.28 -12.89 12.08
CA ASP A 24 -4.21 -11.85 13.11
C ASP A 24 -3.29 -12.20 14.29
N PRO A 25 -3.24 -13.45 14.79
CA PRO A 25 -2.34 -13.80 15.89
C PRO A 25 -0.85 -13.70 15.53
N PHE A 26 -0.53 -13.69 14.23
CA PHE A 26 0.80 -13.78 13.65
C PHE A 26 1.17 -12.60 12.71
N GLU A 27 0.21 -11.82 12.20
CA GLU A 27 0.40 -10.78 11.17
C GLU A 27 1.40 -9.69 11.58
N ASP A 28 1.32 -9.23 12.82
CA ASP A 28 2.21 -8.21 13.38
C ASP A 28 3.46 -8.81 14.06
N LYS A 29 3.66 -10.11 13.95
CA LYS A 29 4.68 -10.81 14.72
C LYS A 29 5.72 -11.47 13.82
N TYR A 30 6.97 -11.12 14.14
CA TYR A 30 8.18 -11.94 14.02
C TYR A 30 9.08 -11.73 12.79
N GLU A 31 10.29 -11.20 13.06
CA GLU A 31 11.53 -11.87 12.64
C GLU A 31 12.23 -12.56 13.84
N ASP A 32 12.08 -12.04 15.06
CA ASP A 32 13.01 -12.36 16.17
C ASP A 32 12.49 -13.37 17.20
N ARG A 33 11.18 -13.69 17.18
CA ARG A 33 10.55 -14.57 18.19
C ARG A 33 9.62 -15.61 17.57
N TRP A 34 9.88 -16.01 16.32
CA TRP A 34 9.10 -17.07 15.69
C TRP A 34 9.30 -18.38 16.47
N GLU A 35 8.18 -19.01 16.81
CA GLU A 35 8.13 -20.35 17.40
C GLU A 35 7.18 -21.21 16.56
N ASP A 36 7.61 -22.42 16.17
CA ASP A 36 6.80 -23.29 15.32
C ASP A 36 5.59 -23.88 16.09
N GLU A 37 5.71 -24.14 17.39
CA GLU A 37 4.66 -24.81 18.19
C GLU A 37 3.33 -24.03 18.26
N PRO A 38 3.31 -22.71 18.53
CA PRO A 38 2.06 -21.93 18.49
C PRO A 38 1.41 -21.92 17.10
N PHE A 39 2.21 -21.88 16.04
CA PHE A 39 1.71 -21.92 14.66
C PHE A 39 1.12 -23.30 14.31
N ASP A 40 1.81 -24.38 14.67
CA ASP A 40 1.32 -25.74 14.46
C ASP A 40 -0.03 -25.97 15.16
N LYS A 41 -0.16 -25.47 16.40
CA LYS A 41 -1.43 -25.52 17.12
C LYS A 41 -2.53 -24.73 16.41
N ALA A 42 -2.24 -23.52 15.95
CA ALA A 42 -3.21 -22.70 15.21
C ALA A 42 -3.63 -23.35 13.89
N VAL A 43 -2.71 -24.02 13.20
CA VAL A 43 -3.01 -24.82 11.99
C VAL A 43 -3.98 -25.94 12.32
N ASP A 44 -3.78 -26.66 13.42
CA ASP A 44 -4.69 -27.74 13.82
C ASP A 44 -6.05 -27.20 14.25
N ASP A 45 -6.11 -26.11 15.02
CA ASP A 45 -7.36 -25.43 15.38
C ASP A 45 -8.12 -24.98 14.12
N PHE A 46 -7.42 -24.42 13.12
CA PHE A 46 -8.01 -24.00 11.86
C PHE A 46 -8.54 -25.19 11.04
N LYS A 47 -7.83 -26.32 10.98
CA LYS A 47 -8.32 -27.54 10.32
C LYS A 47 -9.62 -28.04 10.94
N VAL A 48 -9.70 -28.07 12.28
CA VAL A 48 -10.92 -28.45 13.00
C VAL A 48 -12.06 -27.50 12.64
N ARG A 49 -11.80 -26.19 12.69
CA ARG A 49 -12.79 -25.17 12.36
C ARG A 49 -13.28 -25.27 10.90
N ALA A 50 -12.38 -25.51 9.95
CA ALA A 50 -12.71 -25.70 8.55
C ALA A 50 -13.66 -26.89 8.35
N GLN A 51 -13.41 -28.01 9.04
CA GLN A 51 -14.27 -29.20 9.00
C GLN A 51 -15.66 -28.92 9.57
N GLU A 52 -15.78 -28.17 10.68
CA GLU A 52 -17.06 -27.77 11.25
C GLU A 52 -17.90 -26.89 10.30
N ILE A 53 -17.24 -26.05 9.51
CA ILE A 53 -17.87 -25.20 8.49
C ILE A 53 -18.30 -26.03 7.26
N GLY A 54 -17.72 -27.22 7.08
CA GLY A 54 -18.04 -28.14 5.97
C GLY A 54 -16.96 -28.24 4.90
N PHE A 55 -15.76 -27.71 5.14
CA PHE A 55 -14.63 -27.84 4.22
C PHE A 55 -13.78 -29.06 4.57
N THR A 56 -13.67 -30.00 3.62
CA THR A 56 -12.78 -31.17 3.77
C THR A 56 -11.32 -30.79 3.52
N ASP A 57 -11.08 -29.89 2.58
CA ASP A 57 -9.77 -29.28 2.32
C ASP A 57 -9.91 -27.75 2.24
N PRO A 58 -9.44 -26.98 3.24
CA PRO A 58 -9.52 -25.53 3.21
C PRO A 58 -8.69 -24.90 2.08
N PHE A 59 -7.71 -25.62 1.49
CA PHE A 59 -6.91 -25.10 0.37
C PHE A 59 -7.65 -25.05 -0.95
N GLU A 60 -8.82 -25.69 -1.08
CA GLU A 60 -9.70 -25.50 -2.25
C GLU A 60 -10.10 -24.02 -2.38
N LEU A 61 -10.42 -23.36 -1.27
CA LEU A 61 -10.71 -21.93 -1.25
C LEU A 61 -9.43 -21.09 -1.20
N LEU A 62 -8.51 -21.40 -0.29
CA LEU A 62 -7.31 -20.56 -0.06
C LEU A 62 -6.40 -20.47 -1.30
N SER A 63 -6.34 -21.51 -2.13
CA SER A 63 -5.57 -21.50 -3.38
C SER A 63 -6.08 -20.45 -4.38
N ARG A 64 -7.39 -20.13 -4.38
CA ARG A 64 -7.97 -19.03 -5.17
C ARG A 64 -7.39 -17.67 -4.77
N TYR A 65 -6.91 -17.56 -3.53
CA TYR A 65 -6.22 -16.39 -2.98
C TYR A 65 -4.69 -16.53 -3.01
N LYS A 66 -4.15 -17.46 -3.81
CA LYS A 66 -2.71 -17.72 -3.95
C LYS A 66 -2.03 -18.19 -2.66
N VAL A 67 -2.77 -18.82 -1.76
CA VAL A 67 -2.24 -19.46 -0.55
C VAL A 67 -2.27 -20.98 -0.75
N PRO A 68 -1.15 -21.61 -1.14
CA PRO A 68 -1.17 -23.00 -1.63
C PRO A 68 -0.94 -24.08 -0.56
N SER A 69 -0.46 -23.72 0.64
CA SER A 69 -0.20 -24.69 1.73
C SER A 69 0.04 -24.00 3.07
N TYR A 70 -0.01 -24.76 4.17
CA TYR A 70 0.38 -24.27 5.50
C TYR A 70 1.86 -23.90 5.56
N GLU A 71 2.72 -24.58 4.80
CA GLU A 71 4.14 -24.23 4.74
C GLU A 71 4.37 -22.91 4.00
N ALA A 72 3.54 -22.60 2.98
CA ALA A 72 3.58 -21.30 2.33
C ALA A 72 3.15 -20.17 3.26
N ILE A 73 2.09 -20.40 4.07
CA ILE A 73 1.65 -19.47 5.12
C ILE A 73 2.79 -19.27 6.12
N ARG A 74 3.36 -20.36 6.65
CA ARG A 74 4.50 -20.34 7.58
C ARG A 74 5.67 -19.55 7.02
N THR A 75 6.07 -19.85 5.79
CA THR A 75 7.19 -19.16 5.11
C THR A 75 6.91 -17.68 4.96
N GLN A 76 5.66 -17.30 4.66
CA GLN A 76 5.29 -15.89 4.53
C GLN A 76 5.31 -15.18 5.88
N LEU A 77 4.73 -15.76 6.94
CA LEU A 77 4.74 -15.19 8.28
C LEU A 77 6.17 -15.08 8.86
N LYS A 78 7.04 -16.07 8.59
CA LYS A 78 8.46 -16.03 8.98
C LYS A 78 9.26 -14.88 8.36
N LYS A 79 8.79 -14.26 7.27
CA LYS A 79 9.43 -13.06 6.72
C LYS A 79 9.19 -11.83 7.61
N GLY A 80 8.20 -11.88 8.49
CA GLY A 80 7.83 -10.78 9.36
C GLY A 80 7.25 -9.59 8.59
N PRO A 81 7.03 -8.46 9.30
CA PRO A 81 6.54 -7.25 8.67
C PRO A 81 7.57 -6.72 7.65
N ALA A 82 7.09 -5.89 6.72
CA ALA A 82 7.94 -5.24 5.74
C ALA A 82 9.13 -4.55 6.43
N PRO A 83 10.32 -4.52 5.81
CA PRO A 83 11.53 -3.95 6.43
C PRO A 83 11.31 -2.57 7.05
N CYS A 84 10.50 -1.71 6.44
CA CYS A 84 10.19 -0.36 6.92
C CYS A 84 9.51 -0.27 8.28
N PHE A 85 8.90 -1.35 8.76
CA PHE A 85 8.28 -1.39 10.09
C PHE A 85 9.24 -1.92 11.17
N ARG A 86 10.49 -2.22 10.82
CA ARG A 86 11.45 -2.84 11.73
C ARG A 86 12.31 -1.79 12.45
N PRO A 87 12.60 -1.97 13.75
CA PRO A 87 13.50 -1.08 14.47
C PRO A 87 14.86 -0.95 13.78
N GLY A 88 15.34 0.27 13.61
CA GLY A 88 16.62 0.55 12.97
C GLY A 88 16.64 0.41 11.45
N TRP A 89 15.48 0.19 10.81
CA TRP A 89 15.41 0.27 9.36
C TRP A 89 15.60 1.69 8.86
N GLU A 90 16.47 1.84 7.87
CA GLU A 90 16.64 3.05 7.09
C GLU A 90 16.26 2.78 5.65
N SER A 91 15.48 3.69 5.04
CA SER A 91 15.07 3.51 3.66
C SER A 91 16.30 3.52 2.75
N PRO A 92 16.44 2.56 1.81
CA PRO A 92 17.54 2.57 0.86
C PRO A 92 17.50 3.78 -0.08
N LEU A 93 16.36 4.49 -0.11
CA LEU A 93 16.12 5.70 -0.87
C LEU A 93 16.52 6.97 -0.12
N LEU A 94 16.92 6.88 1.16
CA LEU A 94 17.44 8.05 1.88
C LEU A 94 18.68 8.59 1.17
N GLY A 95 18.65 9.88 0.90
CA GLY A 95 19.71 10.55 0.16
C GLY A 95 19.87 10.02 -1.26
N VAL A 96 18.86 9.39 -1.88
CA VAL A 96 18.88 9.06 -3.32
C VAL A 96 18.10 10.13 -4.08
N ARG A 97 18.64 10.60 -5.22
CA ARG A 97 17.88 11.45 -6.12
C ARG A 97 16.83 10.62 -6.86
N PHE A 98 15.59 11.04 -6.76
CA PHE A 98 14.47 10.35 -7.35
C PHE A 98 13.69 11.29 -8.28
N ASP A 99 13.39 10.84 -9.50
CA ASP A 99 12.54 11.58 -10.43
C ASP A 99 11.09 11.14 -10.26
N ILE A 100 10.29 11.97 -9.58
CA ILE A 100 8.87 11.72 -9.34
C ILE A 100 8.11 11.62 -10.66
N GLY A 101 8.49 12.37 -11.70
CA GLY A 101 7.85 12.31 -13.01
C GLY A 101 7.88 10.90 -13.62
N SER A 102 8.94 10.13 -13.36
CA SER A 102 9.08 8.74 -13.83
C SER A 102 8.13 7.75 -13.12
N ILE A 103 7.74 8.03 -11.87
CA ILE A 103 6.67 7.29 -11.19
C ILE A 103 5.33 7.69 -11.79
N LEU A 104 5.04 8.99 -11.82
CA LEU A 104 3.73 9.50 -12.23
C LEU A 104 3.39 9.16 -13.67
N ALA A 105 4.39 9.06 -14.56
CA ALA A 105 4.21 8.62 -15.94
C ALA A 105 3.68 7.18 -16.09
N LYS A 106 3.75 6.36 -15.02
CA LYS A 106 3.16 5.02 -14.98
C LYS A 106 1.79 5.00 -14.30
N CYS A 107 1.36 6.12 -13.73
CA CYS A 107 0.08 6.24 -13.05
C CYS A 107 -0.90 7.04 -13.91
N GLU A 108 -2.19 6.89 -13.64
CA GLU A 108 -3.24 7.65 -14.32
C GLU A 108 -3.68 8.83 -13.44
N HIS A 109 -3.59 10.06 -13.97
CA HIS A 109 -4.11 11.25 -13.29
C HIS A 109 -5.64 11.22 -13.30
N VAL A 110 -6.28 11.36 -12.13
CA VAL A 110 -7.74 11.19 -11.99
C VAL A 110 -8.48 12.37 -11.38
N SER A 111 -7.82 13.20 -10.56
CA SER A 111 -8.43 14.43 -10.05
C SER A 111 -7.39 15.43 -9.56
N GLY A 112 -7.81 16.70 -9.44
CA GLY A 112 -6.97 17.79 -8.97
C GLY A 112 -6.19 18.49 -10.08
N PRO A 113 -5.29 19.41 -9.71
CA PRO A 113 -4.44 20.11 -10.67
C PRO A 113 -3.36 19.18 -11.24
N GLU A 114 -2.90 19.45 -12.46
CA GLU A 114 -1.74 18.77 -13.05
C GLU A 114 -0.47 18.99 -12.21
N PHE A 115 0.33 17.94 -12.05
CA PHE A 115 1.60 18.03 -11.34
C PHE A 115 2.65 18.77 -12.17
N ASP A 116 3.41 19.67 -11.53
CA ASP A 116 4.52 20.38 -12.14
C ASP A 116 5.83 20.03 -11.42
N SER A 117 6.78 19.45 -12.14
CA SER A 117 8.09 19.06 -11.60
C SER A 117 8.94 20.22 -11.04
N LYS A 118 8.52 21.49 -11.20
CA LYS A 118 9.22 22.65 -10.63
C LYS A 118 9.14 22.76 -9.10
N TYR A 119 8.19 22.08 -8.46
CA TYR A 119 8.04 22.14 -7.01
C TYR A 119 9.25 21.54 -6.30
N ARG A 120 9.82 22.29 -5.36
CA ARG A 120 11.00 21.86 -4.60
C ARG A 120 10.69 20.89 -3.48
N VAL A 121 9.48 20.98 -2.95
CA VAL A 121 8.98 20.11 -1.89
C VAL A 121 7.73 19.43 -2.42
N VAL A 122 7.75 18.10 -2.44
CA VAL A 122 6.61 17.27 -2.85
C VAL A 122 6.25 16.37 -1.68
N ILE A 123 5.00 16.43 -1.26
CA ILE A 123 4.40 15.54 -0.27
C ILE A 123 3.69 14.44 -1.04
N MET A 124 4.10 13.19 -0.81
CA MET A 124 3.46 12.02 -1.40
C MET A 124 2.45 11.47 -0.40
N ASP A 125 1.18 11.45 -0.78
CA ASP A 125 0.09 10.88 0.01
C ASP A 125 -0.33 9.53 -0.59
N PHE A 126 -0.10 8.43 0.13
CA PHE A 126 -0.49 7.10 -0.33
C PHE A 126 -1.81 6.71 0.34
N TRP A 127 -2.88 6.61 -0.45
CA TRP A 127 -4.23 6.43 0.07
C TRP A 127 -5.02 5.37 -0.71
N ALA A 128 -6.20 5.01 -0.20
CA ALA A 128 -7.15 4.12 -0.86
C ALA A 128 -8.57 4.45 -0.42
N SER A 129 -9.57 4.15 -1.26
CA SER A 129 -10.98 4.44 -0.96
C SER A 129 -11.51 3.67 0.27
N TRP A 130 -10.93 2.51 0.56
CA TRP A 130 -11.23 1.71 1.75
C TRP A 130 -10.42 2.11 3.00
N CYS A 131 -9.46 3.03 2.88
CA CYS A 131 -8.60 3.43 3.98
C CYS A 131 -9.26 4.57 4.77
N ASP A 132 -10.14 4.24 5.72
CA ASP A 132 -10.86 5.24 6.54
C ASP A 132 -9.95 6.32 7.15
N PRO A 133 -8.77 6.00 7.74
CA PRO A 133 -7.85 7.03 8.23
C PRO A 133 -7.31 7.94 7.13
N CYS A 134 -7.04 7.39 5.94
CA CYS A 134 -6.57 8.18 4.79
C CYS A 134 -7.66 9.14 4.30
N VAL A 135 -8.92 8.67 4.20
CA VAL A 135 -10.06 9.50 3.82
C VAL A 135 -10.25 10.67 4.80
N GLN A 136 -10.07 10.42 6.10
CA GLN A 136 -10.15 11.46 7.12
C GLN A 136 -8.99 12.47 7.03
N ALA A 137 -7.81 12.06 6.58
CA ALA A 137 -6.65 12.94 6.39
C ALA A 137 -6.69 13.77 5.10
N GLY A 138 -7.49 13.35 4.10
CA GLY A 138 -7.62 14.03 2.81
C GLY A 138 -7.90 15.54 2.94
N PRO A 139 -8.91 15.98 3.71
CA PRO A 139 -9.17 17.41 3.92
C PRO A 139 -7.96 18.19 4.44
N ASP A 140 -7.20 17.63 5.39
CA ASP A 140 -5.99 18.27 5.92
C ASP A 140 -4.90 18.37 4.83
N MET A 141 -4.77 17.36 3.96
CA MET A 141 -3.85 17.40 2.81
C MET A 141 -4.26 18.44 1.77
N SER A 142 -5.57 18.59 1.54
CA SER A 142 -6.11 19.62 0.65
C SER A 142 -5.88 21.03 1.20
N ASP A 143 -6.12 21.23 2.50
CA ASP A 143 -5.88 22.51 3.16
C ASP A 143 -4.38 22.86 3.15
N LEU A 144 -3.50 21.86 3.34
CA LEU A 144 -2.05 22.03 3.24
C LEU A 144 -1.61 22.43 1.82
N ALA A 145 -2.18 21.79 0.79
CA ALA A 145 -1.91 22.11 -0.60
C ALA A 145 -2.32 23.56 -0.94
N ASP A 146 -3.47 23.99 -0.43
CA ASP A 146 -4.00 25.34 -0.64
C ASP A 146 -3.21 26.40 0.13
N GLU A 147 -2.86 26.15 1.40
CA GLU A 147 -2.11 27.09 2.25
C GLU A 147 -0.70 27.37 1.68
N PHE A 148 -0.05 26.35 1.14
CA PHE A 148 1.31 26.43 0.62
C PHE A 148 1.37 26.40 -0.92
N ALA A 149 0.27 26.79 -1.58
CA ALA A 149 0.19 26.85 -3.03
C ALA A 149 1.37 27.61 -3.65
N GLY A 150 1.98 27.03 -4.68
CA GLY A 150 3.17 27.58 -5.34
C GLY A 150 4.49 27.28 -4.63
N ARG A 151 4.47 26.75 -3.39
CA ARG A 151 5.69 26.40 -2.61
C ARG A 151 5.88 24.90 -2.47
N ILE A 152 4.78 24.16 -2.29
CA ILE A 152 4.78 22.70 -2.23
C ILE A 152 3.82 22.12 -3.26
N ALA A 153 4.03 20.86 -3.63
CA ALA A 153 3.00 20.02 -4.23
C ALA A 153 2.58 18.92 -3.25
N VAL A 154 1.28 18.63 -3.21
CA VAL A 154 0.76 17.43 -2.58
C VAL A 154 0.27 16.51 -3.70
N VAL A 155 0.77 15.28 -3.73
CA VAL A 155 0.50 14.30 -4.78
C VAL A 155 0.00 13.01 -4.14
N GLY A 156 -1.28 12.72 -4.36
CA GLY A 156 -1.94 11.50 -3.96
C GLY A 156 -1.64 10.35 -4.93
N ILE A 157 -1.23 9.21 -4.42
CA ILE A 157 -1.14 7.94 -5.15
C ILE A 157 -2.15 6.98 -4.53
N ASN A 158 -3.24 6.77 -5.25
CA ASN A 158 -4.26 5.80 -4.87
C ASN A 158 -3.80 4.38 -5.24
N ASN A 159 -3.94 3.44 -4.30
CA ASN A 159 -3.76 2.02 -4.57
C ASN A 159 -4.82 1.18 -3.86
N GLU A 160 -5.81 0.73 -4.62
CA GLU A 160 -6.90 -0.12 -4.12
C GLU A 160 -6.47 -1.58 -3.80
N SER A 161 -5.24 -1.98 -4.14
CA SER A 161 -4.80 -3.39 -4.16
C SER A 161 -4.01 -3.88 -2.92
N ILE A 162 -3.76 -3.03 -1.91
CA ILE A 162 -2.90 -3.41 -0.77
C ILE A 162 -3.44 -4.61 0.03
N PHE A 163 -4.77 -4.80 0.10
CA PHE A 163 -5.40 -5.91 0.85
C PHE A 163 -5.96 -7.06 0.00
N GLY A 164 -5.71 -7.08 -1.31
CA GLY A 164 -6.32 -8.09 -2.18
C GLY A 164 -5.54 -8.33 -3.45
N ALA A 165 -5.06 -9.56 -3.61
CA ALA A 165 -4.41 -10.02 -4.82
C ALA A 165 -5.22 -9.65 -6.07
N THR A 166 -4.63 -8.83 -6.94
CA THR A 166 -4.96 -8.70 -8.36
C THR A 166 -6.44 -8.44 -8.66
N LYS A 167 -6.88 -7.20 -8.61
CA LYS A 167 -7.92 -6.70 -9.52
C LYS A 167 -7.45 -5.37 -10.09
N ASP A 168 -7.78 -5.14 -11.34
CA ASP A 168 -7.73 -3.79 -11.87
C ASP A 168 -8.64 -2.90 -10.99
N PRO A 169 -8.20 -1.69 -10.62
CA PRO A 169 -9.03 -0.77 -9.86
C PRO A 169 -10.32 -0.50 -10.66
N ASP A 170 -11.46 -0.55 -9.98
CA ASP A 170 -12.73 -0.13 -10.56
C ASP A 170 -12.72 1.39 -10.67
N ILE A 171 -12.29 1.89 -11.82
CA ILE A 171 -12.09 3.32 -12.09
C ILE A 171 -13.39 4.09 -11.94
N GLU A 172 -14.53 3.51 -12.33
CA GLU A 172 -15.84 4.16 -12.21
C GLU A 172 -16.24 4.34 -10.74
N LEU A 173 -16.05 3.29 -9.93
CA LEU A 173 -16.30 3.37 -8.48
C LEU A 173 -15.40 4.41 -7.82
N LEU A 174 -14.12 4.46 -8.19
CA LEU A 174 -13.19 5.42 -7.63
C LEU A 174 -13.48 6.86 -8.06
N GLN A 175 -13.86 7.08 -9.32
CA GLN A 175 -14.31 8.39 -9.79
C GLN A 175 -15.55 8.86 -9.01
N ASN A 176 -16.50 7.97 -8.74
CA ASN A 176 -17.66 8.28 -7.90
C ASN A 176 -17.24 8.68 -6.48
N PHE A 177 -16.34 7.92 -5.87
CA PHE A 177 -15.78 8.26 -4.55
C PHE A 177 -15.12 9.64 -4.55
N LEU A 178 -14.27 9.93 -5.52
CA LEU A 178 -13.58 11.22 -5.63
C LEU A 178 -14.56 12.38 -5.84
N ASN A 179 -15.64 12.16 -6.60
CA ASN A 179 -16.67 13.17 -6.80
C ASN A 179 -17.46 13.45 -5.51
N GLU A 180 -17.78 12.41 -4.73
CA GLU A 180 -18.44 12.53 -3.43
C GLU A 180 -17.55 13.20 -2.39
N ASN A 181 -16.23 12.94 -2.45
CA ASN A 181 -15.23 13.45 -1.51
C ASN A 181 -14.38 14.58 -2.09
N LYS A 182 -14.87 15.27 -3.13
CA LYS A 182 -14.09 16.28 -3.87
C LYS A 182 -13.54 17.41 -3.00
N ASP A 183 -14.22 17.72 -1.90
CA ASP A 183 -13.78 18.74 -0.96
C ASP A 183 -12.58 18.24 -0.13
N GLY A 184 -12.44 16.92 0.08
CA GLY A 184 -11.29 16.32 0.77
C GLY A 184 -10.12 15.96 -0.15
N PHE A 185 -10.30 15.94 -1.47
CA PHE A 185 -9.27 15.50 -2.42
C PHE A 185 -9.05 16.54 -3.53
N ARG A 186 -8.77 17.78 -3.13
CA ARG A 186 -8.58 18.93 -4.04
C ARG A 186 -7.18 18.99 -4.68
N TYR A 187 -6.23 18.24 -4.13
CA TYR A 187 -4.84 18.14 -4.62
C TYR A 187 -4.71 17.12 -5.76
N THR A 188 -3.52 17.04 -6.37
CA THR A 188 -3.26 16.15 -7.50
C THR A 188 -3.37 14.69 -7.06
N ASN A 189 -4.19 13.89 -7.75
CA ASN A 189 -4.41 12.48 -7.42
C ASN A 189 -4.20 11.58 -8.64
N PHE A 190 -3.41 10.53 -8.45
CA PHE A 190 -3.12 9.50 -9.43
C PHE A 190 -3.59 8.12 -8.95
N ILE A 191 -3.80 7.19 -9.89
CA ILE A 191 -4.04 5.76 -9.60
C ILE A 191 -2.85 4.93 -10.09
N ASP A 192 -2.32 4.10 -9.18
CA ASP A 192 -1.32 3.06 -9.47
C ASP A 192 -2.06 1.73 -9.77
N ASN A 193 -2.39 1.49 -11.05
CA ASN A 193 -3.14 0.30 -11.48
C ASN A 193 -2.21 -0.89 -11.80
N ALA A 194 -2.80 -2.08 -11.99
CA ALA A 194 -2.04 -3.33 -12.16
C ALA A 194 -1.12 -3.37 -13.41
N GLU A 195 -1.33 -2.49 -14.40
CA GLU A 195 -0.47 -2.33 -15.58
C GLU A 195 0.64 -1.28 -15.38
N GLY A 196 0.54 -0.45 -14.33
CA GLY A 196 1.32 0.77 -14.12
C GLY A 196 2.33 0.71 -12.98
N HIS A 197 3.27 -0.25 -12.99
CA HIS A 197 4.18 -0.52 -11.86
C HIS A 197 5.04 0.66 -11.37
N ALA A 198 4.49 1.52 -10.50
CA ALA A 198 5.23 2.54 -9.75
C ALA A 198 6.31 1.91 -8.85
N LYS A 199 6.00 0.74 -8.27
CA LYS A 199 6.95 -0.09 -7.49
C LYS A 199 8.24 -0.48 -8.24
N GLU A 200 8.19 -0.50 -9.58
CA GLU A 200 9.32 -0.88 -10.44
C GLU A 200 10.16 0.32 -10.89
N SER A 201 9.77 1.55 -10.53
CA SER A 201 10.53 2.77 -10.81
C SER A 201 11.75 2.91 -9.89
N ALA A 202 12.46 1.83 -9.60
CA ALA A 202 13.70 1.87 -8.82
C ALA A 202 14.73 2.79 -9.52
N PRO A 203 15.52 3.58 -8.77
CA PRO A 203 16.60 4.36 -9.35
C PRO A 203 17.55 3.45 -10.12
N GLN A 204 17.72 3.71 -11.41
CA GLN A 204 18.65 2.93 -12.27
C GLN A 204 20.12 3.21 -11.90
N ASP A 205 20.40 4.31 -11.19
CA ASP A 205 21.75 4.72 -10.82
C ASP A 205 21.89 4.91 -9.29
N ASN A 206 22.91 4.27 -8.72
CA ASN A 206 23.31 4.26 -7.30
C ASN A 206 23.81 5.62 -6.77
N PHE A 207 23.31 6.75 -7.28
CA PHE A 207 23.74 8.06 -6.81
C PHE A 207 23.06 8.39 -5.47
N ARG A 208 23.83 8.24 -4.39
CA ARG A 208 23.49 8.66 -3.03
C ARG A 208 24.22 9.96 -2.65
N PRO A 209 23.65 11.15 -2.83
CA PRO A 209 24.17 12.36 -2.22
C PRO A 209 24.26 12.24 -0.69
N THR A 210 25.30 12.84 -0.14
CA THR A 210 25.45 13.06 1.31
C THR A 210 24.39 14.04 1.83
N LEU A 211 24.13 14.02 3.13
CA LEU A 211 23.24 14.96 3.81
C LEU A 211 23.61 16.43 3.54
N GLU A 212 24.90 16.74 3.51
CA GLU A 212 25.41 18.07 3.14
C GLU A 212 25.06 18.42 1.69
N GLN A 213 25.22 17.50 0.74
CA GLN A 213 24.84 17.72 -0.66
C GLN A 213 23.32 17.86 -0.87
N ALA A 214 22.51 17.22 -0.03
CA ALA A 214 21.05 17.40 -0.04
C ALA A 214 20.66 18.78 0.51
N LEU A 215 21.26 19.20 1.63
CA LEU A 215 21.04 20.51 2.22
C LEU A 215 21.51 21.65 1.31
N GLU A 216 22.71 21.52 0.72
CA GLU A 216 23.22 22.47 -0.27
C GLU A 216 22.30 22.57 -1.50
N ALA A 217 21.70 21.45 -1.94
CA ALA A 217 20.75 21.49 -3.05
C ALA A 217 19.45 22.21 -2.68
N VAL A 218 18.94 22.04 -1.45
CA VAL A 218 17.76 22.76 -0.95
C VAL A 218 18.03 24.26 -0.82
N GLU A 219 19.19 24.63 -0.29
CA GLU A 219 19.62 26.03 -0.15
C GLU A 219 19.91 26.69 -1.50
N ALA A 220 20.62 26.00 -2.40
CA ALA A 220 20.94 26.50 -3.74
C ALA A 220 19.70 26.60 -4.64
N ALA A 221 18.68 25.78 -4.39
CA ALA A 221 17.38 25.97 -5.01
C ALA A 221 16.76 27.27 -4.46
N SER A 222 16.67 27.42 -3.14
CA SER A 222 16.14 28.63 -2.46
C SER A 222 16.76 29.95 -2.92
N ALA A 223 18.05 29.96 -3.30
CA ALA A 223 18.77 31.15 -3.76
C ALA A 223 18.51 31.56 -5.23
N ARG A 224 17.80 30.76 -6.04
CA ARG A 224 17.53 31.06 -7.47
C ARG A 224 16.24 31.84 -7.72
N GLU A 225 15.56 32.29 -6.66
CA GLU A 225 14.32 33.07 -6.72
C GLU A 225 14.50 34.56 -6.33
N GLU A 226 15.74 35.01 -6.11
CA GLU A 226 16.12 36.44 -6.06
C GLU A 226 16.75 36.90 -7.39
#